data_AF-A0A352S2L8-F1
#
_entry.id   AF-A0A352S2L8-F1
#
_cell.length_a   1.000
_cell.length_b   1.000
_cell.length_c   1.000
_cell.angle_alpha   90.00
_cell.angle_beta   90.00
_cell.angle_gamma   90.00
#
_symmetry.space_group_name_H-M   'P 1'
#
loop_
_entity.id
_entity.type
_entity.pdbx_description
1 polymer ?
#
loop_
_entity_poly.entity_id
_entity_poly.type
_entity_poly.pdbx_seq_one_letter_code
_entity_poly.pdbx_strand_id
1 'polypeptide(L)'
;NRMELMAVIEALRALKRPCIVNIYTDSQYVQKGISEWIHGWKARGWKTADKKPVKNADLWQVLDEAQKPHQITWHWVRGHNG
;
A
#
# COMPACT_ATOMS: atom_id res chain seq x y z
N ASN A 1 1.87 -3.38 10.78
CA ASN A 1 1.09 -3.46 9.52
C ASN A 1 -0.01 -2.41 9.37
N ARG A 2 -1.03 -2.32 10.26
CA ARG A 2 -2.13 -1.33 10.08
C ARG A 2 -1.63 0.11 10.16
N MET A 3 -0.80 0.40 11.16
CA MET A 3 -0.16 1.72 11.33
C MET A 3 0.77 2.09 10.17
N GLU A 4 1.54 1.14 9.63
CA GLU A 4 2.40 1.39 8.45
C GLU A 4 1.58 1.81 7.22
N LEU A 5 0.48 1.10 6.93
CA LEU A 5 -0.42 1.48 5.83
C LEU A 5 -1.00 2.87 6.05
N MET A 6 -1.43 3.17 7.28
CA MET A 6 -2.00 4.47 7.60
C MET A 6 -0.97 5.60 7.47
N ALA A 7 0.28 5.37 7.87
CA ALA A 7 1.37 6.33 7.70
C ALA A 7 1.59 6.66 6.21
N VAL A 8 1.57 5.65 5.33
CA VAL A 8 1.71 5.88 3.89
C VAL A 8 0.50 6.63 3.32
N ILE A 9 -0.72 6.24 3.71
CA ILE A 9 -1.95 6.90 3.27
C ILE A 9 -1.94 8.39 3.63
N GLU A 10 -1.62 8.72 4.88
CA GLU A 10 -1.60 10.11 5.33
C GLU A 10 -0.47 10.90 4.67
N ALA A 11 0.69 10.29 4.42
CA ALA A 11 1.78 10.91 3.66
C ALA A 11 1.34 11.26 2.23
N LEU A 12 0.61 10.37 1.55
CA LEU A 12 0.08 10.64 0.21
C LEU A 12 -1.04 11.69 0.23
N ARG A 13 -1.94 11.64 1.20
CA ARG A 13 -3.02 12.63 1.36
C ARG A 13 -2.53 14.04 1.65
N ALA A 14 -1.36 14.17 2.28
CA ALA A 14 -0.73 15.47 2.51
C ALA A 14 -0.28 16.15 1.21
N LEU A 15 -0.12 15.39 0.11
CA LEU A 15 0.28 15.92 -1.19
C LEU A 15 -0.92 16.57 -1.91
N LYS A 16 -0.86 17.89 -2.08
CA LYS A 16 -1.97 18.68 -2.68
C LYS A 16 -2.03 18.64 -4.22
N ARG A 17 -1.10 17.93 -4.87
CA ARG A 17 -0.97 17.86 -6.33
C ARG A 17 -0.29 16.55 -6.75
N PRO A 18 -0.46 16.11 -8.01
CA PRO A 18 0.33 15.02 -8.58
C PRO A 18 1.83 15.22 -8.36
N CYS A 19 2.51 14.18 -7.88
CA CYS A 19 3.91 14.21 -7.49
C CYS A 19 4.58 12.89 -7.87
N ILE A 20 5.90 12.95 -8.06
CA ILE A 20 6.75 11.75 -8.11
C ILE A 20 7.18 11.47 -6.66
N VAL A 21 6.85 10.29 -6.14
CA VAL A 21 7.04 9.92 -4.72
C VAL A 21 7.88 8.66 -4.64
N ASN A 22 8.93 8.71 -3.82
CA ASN A 22 9.72 7.53 -3.46
C ASN A 22 9.35 7.12 -2.04
N ILE A 23 8.72 5.94 -1.88
CA ILE A 23 8.31 5.42 -0.58
C ILE A 23 9.30 4.35 -0.16
N TYR A 24 9.94 4.56 0.99
CA TYR A 24 10.82 3.58 1.61
C TYR A 24 10.08 2.90 2.75
N THR A 25 10.02 1.57 2.72
CA THR A 25 9.36 0.76 3.74
C THR A 25 10.20 -0.45 4.08
N ASP A 26 10.32 -0.77 5.37
CA ASP A 26 10.90 -2.03 5.82
C ASP A 26 9.87 -3.16 5.97
N SER A 27 8.59 -2.80 5.92
CA SER A 27 7.49 -3.73 6.00
C SER A 27 7.40 -4.59 4.75
N GLN A 28 7.77 -5.88 4.90
CA GLN A 28 7.52 -6.89 3.88
C GLN A 28 6.03 -7.03 3.54
N TYR A 29 5.14 -6.76 4.49
CA TYR A 29 3.70 -6.82 4.26
C TYR A 29 3.24 -5.73 3.30
N VAL A 30 3.71 -4.49 3.47
CA VAL A 30 3.40 -3.39 2.55
C VAL A 30 4.06 -3.64 1.19
N GLN A 31 5.34 -4.06 1.18
CA GLN A 31 6.06 -4.35 -0.06
C GLN A 31 5.37 -5.42 -0.90
N LYS A 32 5.10 -6.61 -0.33
CA LYS A 32 4.43 -7.69 -1.08
C LYS A 32 2.98 -7.32 -1.42
N GLY A 33 2.31 -6.59 -0.52
CA GLY A 33 0.96 -6.12 -0.77
C GLY A 33 0.88 -5.25 -2.02
N ILE A 34 1.78 -4.28 -2.18
CA ILE A 34 1.77 -3.39 -3.33
C ILE A 34 2.35 -4.04 -4.61
N SER A 35 3.39 -4.88 -4.48
CA SER A 35 4.06 -5.45 -5.66
C SER A 35 3.35 -6.68 -6.22
N GLU A 36 2.77 -7.53 -5.37
CA GLU A 36 2.25 -8.84 -5.78
C GLU A 36 0.72 -8.93 -5.63
N TRP A 37 0.17 -8.47 -4.51
CA TRP A 37 -1.19 -8.88 -4.13
C TRP A 37 -2.28 -7.90 -4.55
N ILE A 38 -2.00 -6.59 -4.58
CA ILE A 38 -3.01 -5.55 -4.81
C ILE A 38 -3.76 -5.73 -6.12
N HIS A 39 -3.07 -6.13 -7.20
CA HIS A 39 -3.68 -6.38 -8.51
C HIS A 39 -4.69 -7.53 -8.44
N GLY A 40 -4.32 -8.63 -7.78
CA GLY A 40 -5.20 -9.78 -7.58
C GLY A 40 -6.39 -9.47 -6.67
N TRP A 41 -6.17 -8.69 -5.62
CA TRP A 41 -7.24 -8.25 -4.72
C TRP A 41 -8.23 -7.34 -5.43
N LYS A 42 -7.76 -6.36 -6.22
CA LYS A 42 -8.64 -5.49 -7.02
C LYS A 42 -9.49 -6.29 -8.00
N ALA A 43 -8.89 -7.23 -8.73
CA ALA A 43 -9.61 -8.10 -9.66
C ALA A 43 -10.67 -8.98 -8.97
N ARG A 44 -10.45 -9.34 -7.71
CA ARG A 44 -11.38 -10.17 -6.91
C ARG A 44 -12.31 -9.36 -6.00
N GLY A 45 -12.39 -8.04 -6.18
CA GLY A 45 -13.25 -7.17 -5.35
C GLY A 45 -12.84 -7.16 -3.87
N TRP A 46 -11.54 -7.16 -3.59
CA TRP A 46 -10.93 -7.12 -2.26
C TRP A 46 -11.25 -8.34 -1.37
N LYS A 47 -11.37 -9.51 -2.00
CA LYS A 47 -11.61 -10.81 -1.34
C LYS A 47 -10.45 -11.77 -1.55
N THR A 48 -10.20 -12.61 -0.55
CA THR A 48 -9.26 -13.74 -0.63
C THR A 48 -9.84 -14.89 -1.44
N ALA A 49 -9.04 -15.94 -1.69
CA ALA A 49 -9.51 -17.17 -2.35
C ALA A 49 -10.71 -17.80 -1.61
N ASP A 50 -10.75 -17.70 -0.29
CA ASP A 50 -11.83 -18.21 0.57
C ASP A 50 -13.06 -17.29 0.62
N LYS A 51 -13.17 -16.31 -0.29
CA LYS A 51 -14.23 -15.29 -0.37
C LYS A 51 -14.36 -14.39 0.87
N LYS A 52 -13.39 -14.42 1.77
CA LYS A 52 -13.33 -13.52 2.94
C LYS A 52 -12.72 -12.18 2.54
N PRO A 53 -13.06 -11.07 3.21
CA PRO A 53 -12.39 -9.80 3.01
C PRO A 53 -10.87 -9.93 3.23
N VAL A 54 -10.09 -9.26 2.39
CA VAL A 54 -8.64 -9.16 2.58
C VAL A 54 -8.35 -8.45 3.91
N LYS A 55 -7.31 -8.89 4.61
CA LYS A 55 -6.88 -8.25 5.85
C LYS A 55 -6.51 -6.78 5.56
N ASN A 56 -7.10 -5.84 6.31
CA ASN A 56 -6.97 -4.40 6.10
C ASN A 56 -7.47 -3.91 4.72
N ALA A 57 -8.48 -4.58 4.13
CA ALA A 57 -9.04 -4.18 2.84
C ALA A 57 -9.47 -2.71 2.79
N ASP A 58 -10.00 -2.19 3.90
CA ASP A 58 -10.38 -0.79 4.07
C ASP A 58 -9.20 0.17 3.80
N LEU A 59 -8.04 -0.12 4.38
CA LEU A 59 -6.84 0.70 4.19
C LEU A 59 -6.23 0.51 2.81
N TRP A 60 -6.22 -0.72 2.30
CA TRP A 60 -5.68 -0.97 0.97
C TRP A 60 -6.49 -0.28 -0.13
N GLN A 61 -7.81 -0.21 0.01
CA GLN A 61 -8.67 0.57 -0.88
C GLN A 61 -8.35 2.05 -0.82
N VAL A 62 -8.22 2.61 0.40
CA VAL A 62 -7.88 4.03 0.57
C VAL A 62 -6.49 4.33 0.02
N LEU A 63 -5.50 3.46 0.24
CA LEU A 63 -4.16 3.58 -0.31
C LEU A 63 -4.19 3.56 -1.85
N ASP A 64 -4.96 2.63 -2.42
CA ASP A 64 -5.12 2.49 -3.87
C ASP A 64 -5.73 3.75 -4.51
N GLU A 65 -6.70 4.38 -3.86
CA GLU A 65 -7.25 5.66 -4.31
C GLU A 65 -6.23 6.81 -4.14
N ALA A 66 -5.57 6.88 -2.98
CA ALA A 66 -4.61 7.94 -2.66
C ALA A 66 -3.38 7.92 -3.59
N GLN A 67 -2.96 6.76 -4.09
CA GLN A 67 -1.80 6.67 -4.98
C GLN A 67 -2.09 7.05 -6.44
N LYS A 68 -3.34 6.94 -6.93
CA LYS A 68 -3.72 7.19 -8.33
C LYS A 68 -3.16 8.47 -8.96
N PRO A 69 -3.18 9.64 -8.29
CA PRO A 69 -2.67 10.87 -8.87
C PRO A 69 -1.13 10.98 -8.87
N HIS A 70 -0.41 10.08 -8.20
CA HIS A 70 1.03 10.16 -8.01
C HIS A 70 1.77 9.09 -8.80
N GLN A 71 2.99 9.41 -9.22
CA GLN A 71 3.93 8.41 -9.74
C GLN A 71 4.76 7.90 -8.56
N ILE A 72 4.41 6.70 -8.07
CA ILE A 72 5.03 6.14 -6.86
C ILE A 72 6.04 5.08 -7.24
N THR A 73 7.25 5.20 -6.69
CA THR A 73 8.26 4.13 -6.69
C THR A 73 8.44 3.61 -5.27
N TRP A 74 8.34 2.30 -5.12
CA TRP A 74 8.43 1.62 -3.83
C TRP A 74 9.81 1.00 -3.65
N HIS A 75 10.46 1.34 -2.54
CA HIS A 75 11.77 0.87 -2.17
C HIS A 75 11.64 0.07 -0.88
N TRP A 76 11.91 -1.24 -0.96
CA TRP A 76 12.01 -2.06 0.23
C TRP A 76 13.41 -1.96 0.82
N VAL A 77 13.48 -1.55 2.08
CA VAL A 77 14.72 -1.54 2.86
C VAL A 77 14.67 -2.64 3.89
N ARG A 78 15.79 -3.29 4.17
CA ARG A 78 15.82 -4.32 5.21
C ARG A 78 15.72 -3.64 6.58
N GLY A 79 14.65 -3.89 7.32
CA GLY A 79 14.48 -3.37 8.69
C GLY A 79 15.53 -3.94 9.63
N HIS A 80 16.28 -3.04 10.26
CA HIS A 80 17.22 -3.22 11.38
C HIS A 80 18.17 -4.43 11.32
N ASN A 81 19.39 -4.20 10.79
CA ASN A 81 20.61 -4.80 11.32
C ASN A 81 21.02 -3.95 12.55
N GLY A 82 20.42 -4.24 13.70
CA GLY A 82 20.78 -3.66 15.00
C GLY A 82 20.95 -4.78 16.01
#